data_AF-A0A9D4KPX1-F1
#
_entry.id   AF-A0A9D4KPX1-F1
#
_cell.length_a   1.000
_cell.length_b   1.000
_cell.length_c   1.000
_cell.angle_alpha   90.00
_cell.angle_beta   90.00
_cell.angle_gamma   90.00
#
_symmetry.space_group_name_H-M   'P 1'
#
loop_
_entity.id
_entity.type
_entity.pdbx_description
1 polymer ?
#
loop_
_entity_poly.entity_id
_entity_poly.type
_entity_poly.pdbx_seq_one_letter_code
_entity_poly.pdbx_strand_id
1 'polypeptide(L)'
;MPVDELRELVLKLIDREPGLVIDLCEGAQAGDNPPPTPEPLQPAWCTCGNCRAMATDLENVCCKCLPRNCVSTRAVSFIKSTFL
;
A
#
# COMPACT_ATOMS: atom_id res chain seq x y z
N MET A 1 -6.20 -13.92 -31.93
CA MET A 1 -5.21 -14.56 -31.04
C MET A 1 -5.92 -15.70 -30.34
N PRO A 2 -5.54 -16.97 -30.56
CA PRO A 2 -6.05 -18.09 -29.80
C PRO A 2 -5.72 -17.94 -28.31
N VAL A 3 -6.54 -18.55 -27.45
CA VAL A 3 -6.44 -18.40 -25.99
C VAL A 3 -5.08 -18.87 -25.46
N ASP A 4 -4.50 -19.90 -26.08
CA ASP A 4 -3.19 -20.43 -25.71
C ASP A 4 -2.05 -19.42 -25.98
N GLU A 5 -2.09 -18.71 -27.10
CA GLU A 5 -1.12 -17.65 -27.41
C GLU A 5 -1.25 -16.47 -26.45
N LEU A 6 -2.48 -16.10 -26.08
CA LEU A 6 -2.71 -15.06 -25.07
C LEU A 6 -2.15 -15.49 -23.70
N ARG A 7 -2.37 -16.75 -23.32
CA ARG A 7 -1.87 -17.30 -22.05
C ARG A 7 -0.35 -17.26 -22.00
N GLU A 8 0.33 -17.69 -23.06
CA GLU A 8 1.79 -17.62 -23.13
C GLU A 8 2.31 -16.19 -23.06
N LEU A 9 1.65 -15.26 -23.75
CA LEU A 9 2.02 -13.86 -23.73
C LEU A 9 1.89 -13.25 -22.32
N VAL A 10 0.78 -13.53 -21.63
CA VAL A 10 0.55 -13.07 -20.25
C VAL A 10 1.59 -13.65 -19.29
N LEU A 11 1.94 -14.93 -19.42
CA LEU A 11 2.97 -15.54 -18.59
C LEU A 11 4.34 -14.89 -18.80
N LYS A 12 4.72 -14.57 -20.05
CA LYS A 12 5.97 -13.85 -20.36
C LYS A 12 5.98 -12.41 -19.83
N LEU A 13 4.82 -11.76 -19.77
CA LEU A 13 4.68 -10.41 -19.19
C LEU A 13 4.82 -10.44 -17.67
N ILE A 14 4.18 -11.41 -17.01
CA ILE A 14 4.27 -11.59 -15.55
C ILE A 14 5.70 -11.92 -15.12
N ASP A 15 6.44 -12.72 -15.89
CA ASP A 15 7.84 -13.06 -15.59
C ASP A 15 8.75 -11.82 -15.68
N ARG A 16 8.46 -10.89 -16.60
CA ARG A 16 9.18 -9.62 -16.73
C ARG A 16 8.77 -8.58 -15.70
N GLU A 17 7.50 -8.57 -15.33
CA GLU A 17 6.93 -7.62 -14.39
C GLU A 17 5.99 -8.34 -13.40
N PRO A 18 6.53 -8.90 -12.30
CA PRO A 18 5.73 -9.65 -11.33
C PRO A 18 4.70 -8.79 -10.58
N GLY A 19 4.82 -7.45 -10.64
CA GLY A 19 3.87 -6.51 -10.05
C GLY A 19 2.45 -6.63 -10.62
N LEU A 20 2.32 -7.02 -11.89
CA LEU A 20 1.03 -7.18 -12.57
C LEU A 20 0.12 -8.21 -11.87
N VAL A 21 0.71 -9.24 -11.26
CA VAL A 21 -0.07 -10.25 -10.49
C VAL A 21 -0.73 -9.61 -9.27
N ILE A 22 -0.01 -8.72 -8.59
CA ILE A 22 -0.51 -8.02 -7.41
C ILE A 22 -1.67 -7.11 -7.82
N ASP A 23 -1.49 -6.32 -8.88
CA ASP A 23 -2.53 -5.41 -9.39
C ASP A 23 -3.81 -6.18 -9.81
N LEU A 24 -3.64 -7.33 -10.46
CA LEU A 24 -4.76 -8.20 -10.84
C LEU A 24 -5.48 -8.80 -9.63
N CYS A 25 -4.74 -9.19 -8.59
CA CYS A 25 -5.30 -9.72 -7.35
C CYS A 25 -6.00 -8.65 -6.50
N GLU A 26 -5.46 -7.43 -6.44
CA GLU A 26 -6.03 -6.30 -5.69
C GLU A 26 -7.27 -5.73 -6.38
N GLY A 27 -7.26 -5.62 -7.71
CA GLY A 27 -8.42 -5.17 -8.49
C GLY A 27 -9.64 -6.09 -8.34
N ALA A 28 -9.41 -7.39 -8.09
CA ALA A 28 -10.49 -8.34 -7.79
C ALA A 28 -11.10 -8.18 -6.39
N GLN A 29 -10.45 -7.45 -5.48
CA GLN A 29 -10.85 -7.25 -4.08
C GLN A 29 -11.48 -5.87 -3.80
N ALA A 30 -11.59 -5.01 -4.82
CA ALA A 30 -12.11 -3.65 -4.69
C ALA A 30 -13.64 -3.56 -4.43
N GLY A 31 -14.34 -4.69 -4.28
CA GLY A 31 -15.79 -4.75 -4.07
C GLY A 31 -16.27 -4.64 -2.62
N ASP A 32 -15.42 -4.88 -1.61
CA ASP A 32 -15.91 -5.15 -0.24
C ASP A 32 -15.28 -4.29 0.88
N ASN A 33 -14.47 -3.28 0.55
CA ASN A 33 -13.89 -2.41 1.58
C ASN A 33 -14.78 -1.17 1.80
N PRO A 34 -15.51 -1.06 2.93
CA PRO A 34 -16.20 0.18 3.26
C PRO A 34 -15.17 1.33 3.37
N PRO A 35 -15.52 2.56 2.94
CA PRO A 35 -14.65 3.71 3.08
C PRO A 35 -14.26 3.89 4.55
N PRO A 36 -12.98 4.15 4.87
CA PRO A 36 -12.55 4.29 6.26
C PRO A 36 -13.29 5.45 6.89
N THR A 37 -13.98 5.16 7.99
CA THR A 37 -14.71 6.11 8.81
C THR A 37 -13.73 7.16 9.35
N PRO A 38 -14.01 8.46 9.25
CA PRO A 38 -13.11 9.48 9.77
C PRO A 38 -13.32 9.60 11.28
N GLU A 39 -12.49 8.97 12.09
CA GLU A 39 -12.53 9.19 13.54
C GLU A 39 -11.15 9.11 14.21
N PRO A 40 -10.97 9.79 15.36
CA PRO A 40 -10.32 11.10 15.38
C PRO A 40 -9.20 11.19 16.45
N LEU A 41 -8.62 12.38 16.60
CA LEU A 41 -7.51 12.75 17.49
C LEU A 41 -6.18 12.07 17.15
N GLN A 42 -5.17 12.91 16.89
CA GLN A 42 -3.78 12.46 16.86
C GLN A 42 -3.48 11.57 18.08
N PRO A 43 -2.91 10.38 17.87
CA PRO A 43 -2.50 9.53 18.98
C PRO A 43 -1.48 10.25 19.87
N ALA A 44 -1.52 10.04 21.19
CA ALA A 44 -0.58 10.69 22.12
C ALA A 44 0.89 10.35 21.85
N TRP A 45 1.18 9.21 21.20
CA TRP A 45 2.52 8.80 20.78
C TRP A 45 2.98 9.48 19.48
N CYS A 46 2.08 10.14 18.75
CA CYS A 46 2.35 10.75 17.46
C CYS A 46 2.88 12.17 17.66
N THR A 47 4.11 12.41 17.21
CA THR A 47 4.71 13.76 17.14
C THR A 47 4.71 14.33 15.71
N CYS A 48 4.52 13.47 14.70
CA CYS A 48 4.48 13.83 13.27
C CYS A 48 3.17 14.53 12.86
N GLY A 49 2.12 14.32 13.66
CA GLY A 49 0.77 14.84 13.47
C GLY A 49 -0.10 14.15 12.41
N ASN A 50 0.47 13.24 11.62
CA ASN A 50 -0.19 12.59 10.48
C ASN A 50 -0.16 11.05 10.56
N CYS A 51 0.34 10.50 11.67
CA CYS A 51 0.45 9.07 11.89
C CYS A 51 -0.92 8.55 12.41
N ARG A 52 -1.37 7.37 11.95
CA ARG A 52 -2.65 6.75 12.35
C ARG A 52 -2.45 5.65 13.40
N ALA A 53 -3.48 5.34 14.18
CA ALA A 53 -3.49 4.17 15.05
C ALA A 53 -3.36 2.88 14.23
N MET A 54 -2.59 1.92 14.73
CA MET A 54 -2.39 0.60 14.12
C MET A 54 -3.07 -0.49 14.95
N ALA A 55 -3.17 -1.71 14.38
CA ALA A 55 -3.90 -2.82 14.99
C ALA A 55 -3.26 -3.32 16.29
N THR A 56 -1.92 -3.21 16.41
CA THR A 56 -1.19 -3.62 17.61
C THR A 56 -0.44 -2.46 18.26
N ASP A 57 -0.29 -2.51 19.59
CA ASP A 57 0.47 -1.51 20.35
C ASP A 57 1.95 -1.45 19.95
N LEU A 58 2.52 -2.56 19.47
CA LEU A 58 3.90 -2.62 19.00
C LEU A 58 4.09 -1.79 17.72
N GLU A 59 3.05 -1.66 16.90
CA GLU A 59 3.06 -0.87 15.66
C GLU A 59 2.71 0.60 15.87
N ASN A 60 2.29 0.99 17.07
CA ASN A 60 1.93 2.36 17.43
C ASN A 60 3.18 3.25 17.64
N VAL A 61 3.97 3.41 16.58
CA VAL A 61 5.24 4.15 16.57
C VAL A 61 5.18 5.32 15.59
N CYS A 62 5.63 6.49 16.05
CA CYS A 62 5.72 7.68 15.20
C CYS A 62 6.88 7.57 14.21
N CYS A 63 6.65 7.97 12.95
CA CYS A 63 7.70 8.04 11.93
C CYS A 63 8.78 9.12 12.20
N LYS A 64 8.52 10.04 13.14
CA LYS A 64 9.37 11.19 13.52
C LYS A 64 9.79 12.11 12.36
N CYS A 65 9.14 11.99 11.20
CA CYS A 65 9.35 12.87 10.07
C CYS A 65 8.56 14.17 10.24
N LEU A 66 8.95 15.21 9.49
CA LEU A 66 8.13 16.42 9.35
C LEU A 66 6.72 16.06 8.88
N PRO A 67 5.68 16.81 9.28
CA PRO A 67 4.30 16.49 8.90
C PRO A 67 4.12 16.27 7.38
N ARG A 68 4.77 17.11 6.55
CA ARG A 68 4.76 17.00 5.08
C ARG A 68 5.39 15.73 4.50
N ASN A 69 6.12 14.96 5.31
CA ASN A 69 6.86 13.77 4.90
C ASN A 69 6.51 12.56 5.78
N CYS A 70 5.28 12.52 6.32
CA CYS A 70 4.82 11.38 7.12
C CYS A 70 4.78 10.11 6.26
N VAL A 71 5.32 9.01 6.80
CA VAL A 71 5.32 7.72 6.11
C VAL A 71 3.90 7.19 5.87
N SER A 72 2.98 7.45 6.80
CA SER A 72 1.58 7.03 6.69
C SER A 72 0.79 7.73 5.57
N THR A 73 1.27 8.87 5.06
CA THR A 73 0.63 9.63 3.97
C THR A 73 1.33 9.45 2.64
N ARG A 74 2.43 8.67 2.57
CA ARG A 74 3.12 8.38 1.32
C ARG A 74 2.31 7.38 0.50
N ALA A 75 2.19 7.62 -0.80
CA ALA A 75 1.64 6.62 -1.72
C ALA A 75 2.53 5.37 -1.71
N VAL A 76 1.90 4.18 -1.66
CA VAL A 76 2.55 2.88 -1.55
C VAL A 76 3.53 2.61 -2.71
N SER A 77 3.34 3.30 -3.84
CA SER A 77 4.22 3.28 -5.01
C SER A 77 5.64 3.85 -4.77
N PHE A 78 5.92 4.52 -3.65
CA PHE A 78 7.24 5.11 -3.36
C PHE A 78 8.12 4.32 -2.37
N ILE A 79 7.62 3.22 -1.80
CA ILE A 79 8.37 2.47 -0.77
C ILE A 79 9.54 1.67 -1.39
N LYS A 80 9.54 1.45 -2.71
CA LYS A 80 10.61 0.72 -3.42
C LYS A 80 11.96 1.45 -3.53
N SER A 81 12.07 2.73 -3.13
CA SER A 81 13.27 3.54 -3.43
C SER A 81 14.10 3.99 -2.21
N THR A 82 13.90 3.43 -1.01
CA THR A 82 14.69 3.84 0.18
C THR A 82 15.31 2.67 0.95
N PHE A 83 15.19 1.45 0.43
CA PHE A 83 15.93 0.29 0.94
C PHE A 83 16.59 -0.46 -0.22
N LEU A 84 17.49 0.21 -0.92
CA LEU A 84 18.57 -0.35 -1.75
C LEU A 84 19.66 0.71 -1.89
#